data_AF-A0A967CHN0-F1
#
_entry.id   AF-A0A967CHN0-F1
#
_cell.length_a   1.000
_cell.length_b   1.000
_cell.length_c   1.000
_cell.angle_alpha   90.00
_cell.angle_beta   90.00
_cell.angle_gamma   90.00
#
_symmetry.space_group_name_H-M   'P 1'
#
loop_
_entity.id
_entity.type
_entity.pdbx_description
1 polymer ?
#
loop_
_entity_poly.entity_id
_entity_poly.type
_entity_poly.pdbx_seq_one_letter_code
_entity_poly.pdbx_strand_id
1 'polypeptide(L)' 'MSLVPMKQILDEAERGAYGVGAFNVNNMEQIQGIVRAARETNSPVIIQASKGALRYTNLIYLKKLM' A
#
# COMPACT_ATOMS: atom_id res chain seq x y z
N MET A 1 -6.53 8.32 -4.56
CA MET A 1 -5.10 7.97 -4.80
C MET A 1 -5.09 7.02 -5.98
N SER A 2 -4.04 7.03 -6.79
CA SER A 2 -3.94 6.19 -7.99
C SER A 2 -2.86 5.12 -7.79
N LEU A 3 -3.07 3.93 -8.38
CA LEU A 3 -2.01 2.92 -8.44
C LEU A 3 -0.89 3.40 -9.37
N VAL A 4 0.34 3.35 -8.89
CA VAL A 4 1.54 3.76 -9.64
C VAL A 4 2.63 2.70 -9.53
N PRO A 5 3.59 2.65 -10.47
CA PRO A 5 4.73 1.76 -10.35
C PRO A 5 5.54 2.06 -9.09
N MET A 6 5.92 1.03 -8.33
CA MET A 6 6.74 1.18 -7.12
C MET A 6 8.07 1.89 -7.40
N LYS A 7 8.66 1.69 -8.59
CA LYS A 7 9.88 2.39 -9.00
C LYS A 7 9.70 3.91 -8.92
N GLN A 8 8.58 4.45 -9.38
CA GLN A 8 8.33 5.89 -9.32
C GLN A 8 8.33 6.40 -7.87
N ILE A 9 7.66 5.66 -6.96
CA ILE A 9 7.62 6.01 -5.53
C ILE A 9 9.04 6.05 -4.95
N LEU A 10 9.86 5.04 -5.24
CA LEU A 10 11.22 4.94 -4.69
C LEU A 10 12.18 5.96 -5.31
N ASP A 11 12.09 6.21 -6.63
CA ASP A 11 12.88 7.25 -7.31
C ASP A 11 12.55 8.64 -6.74
N GLU A 12 11.28 8.93 -6.42
CA GLU A 12 10.87 10.17 -5.76
C GLU A 12 11.36 10.26 -4.30
N ALA A 13 11.30 9.15 -3.56
CA ALA A 13 11.76 9.06 -2.18
C ALA A 13 13.28 9.26 -2.06
N GLU A 14 14.06 8.66 -2.96
CA GLU A 14 15.51 8.82 -3.04
C GLU A 14 15.88 10.28 -3.32
N ARG A 15 15.27 10.91 -4.33
CA ARG A 15 15.52 12.34 -4.65
C ARG A 15 15.11 13.27 -3.50
N GLY A 16 14.06 12.93 -2.76
CA GLY A 16 13.56 13.71 -1.64
C GLY A 16 14.22 13.40 -0.30
N ALA A 17 15.17 12.45 -0.25
CA ALA A 17 15.83 11.99 0.96
C ALA A 17 14.86 11.57 2.09
N TYR A 18 13.79 10.86 1.75
CA TYR A 18 12.81 10.33 2.71
C TYR A 18 12.53 8.83 2.50
N GLY A 19 11.94 8.19 3.50
CA GLY A 19 11.50 6.80 3.41
C GLY A 19 10.01 6.68 3.13
N VAL A 20 9.59 5.59 2.48
CA VAL A 20 8.17 5.30 2.24
C VAL A 20 7.77 4.02 2.97
N GLY A 21 6.68 4.09 3.72
CA GLY A 21 6.14 2.93 4.45
C GLY A 21 5.57 1.87 3.51
N ALA A 22 5.95 0.61 3.74
CA ALA A 22 5.39 -0.56 3.07
C ALA A 22 4.60 -1.41 4.06
N PHE A 23 3.27 -1.37 3.97
CA PHE A 23 2.38 -1.98 4.97
C PHE A 23 1.73 -3.24 4.42
N ASN A 24 1.82 -4.33 5.20
CA ASN A 24 1.14 -5.58 4.89
C ASN A 24 -0.36 -5.47 5.19
N VAL A 25 -1.19 -5.99 4.28
CA VAL A 25 -2.65 -6.02 4.44
C VAL A 25 -3.23 -7.42 4.25
N ASN A 26 -4.34 -7.67 4.93
CA ASN A 26 -5.07 -8.94 4.93
C ASN A 26 -6.58 -8.75 4.83
N ASN A 27 -7.10 -7.55 5.08
CA ASN A 27 -8.53 -7.26 5.07
C ASN A 27 -8.81 -5.78 4.74
N MET A 28 -10.10 -5.42 4.71
CA MET A 28 -10.57 -4.09 4.33
C MET A 28 -10.19 -3.02 5.35
N GLU A 29 -10.34 -3.30 6.64
CA GLU A 29 -10.12 -2.34 7.73
C GLU A 29 -8.65 -1.89 7.77
N GLN A 30 -7.72 -2.81 7.52
CA GLN A 30 -6.30 -2.49 7.40
C GLN A 30 -6.03 -1.54 6.24
N ILE A 31 -6.58 -1.84 5.05
CA ILE A 31 -6.43 -0.97 3.87
C ILE A 31 -7.00 0.43 4.15
N GLN A 32 -8.21 0.50 4.71
CA GLN A 32 -8.86 1.77 5.04
C GLN A 32 -8.04 2.60 6.04
N GLY A 33 -7.51 1.98 7.09
CA GLY A 33 -6.67 2.66 8.07
C GLY A 33 -5.39 3.22 7.45
N ILE A 34 -4.68 2.41 6.66
CA ILE A 34 -3.44 2.81 5.99
C ILE A 34 -3.69 3.94 4.98
N VAL A 35 -4.71 3.81 4.13
CA VAL A 35 -5.03 4.81 3.11
C VAL A 35 -5.50 6.12 3.75
N ARG A 36 -6.27 6.05 4.85
CA ARG A 36 -6.68 7.24 5.59
C ARG A 36 -5.48 7.98 6.18
N ALA A 37 -4.56 7.27 6.83
CA ALA A 37 -3.34 7.87 7.38
C ALA A 37 -2.44 8.48 6.29
N ALA A 38 -2.27 7.77 5.16
CA ALA A 38 -1.52 8.29 4.01
C ALA A 38 -2.15 9.57 3.44
N ARG A 39 -3.49 9.62 3.38
CA ARG A 39 -4.22 10.82 2.94
C ARG A 39 -4.08 11.98 3.92
N GLU A 40 -4.23 11.74 5.22
CA GLU A 40 -4.13 12.78 6.26
C GLU A 40 -2.72 13.40 6.32
N THR A 41 -1.70 12.61 6.03
CA THR A 41 -0.29 13.05 6.04
C THR A 41 0.24 13.49 4.67
N ASN A 42 -0.60 13.44 3.62
CA ASN A 42 -0.18 13.65 2.23
C ASN A 42 1.05 12.82 1.82
N SER A 43 1.12 11.57 2.27
CA SER A 43 2.26 10.69 2.03
C SER A 43 1.98 9.67 0.90
N PRO A 44 2.98 9.31 0.08
CA PRO A 44 2.91 8.08 -0.70
C PRO A 44 2.92 6.86 0.23
N VAL A 45 2.33 5.74 -0.22
CA VAL A 45 2.26 4.50 0.56
C VAL A 45 2.37 3.27 -0.34
N ILE A 46 3.08 2.25 0.14
CA ILE A 46 3.15 0.94 -0.52
C ILE A 46 2.25 -0.03 0.25
N ILE A 47 1.24 -0.58 -0.43
CA ILE A 47 0.39 -1.65 0.11
C ILE A 47 0.91 -2.97 -0.43
N GLN A 48 1.26 -3.89 0.47
CA GLN A 48 1.82 -5.20 0.13
C GLN A 48 1.01 -6.34 0.75
N ALA A 49 1.00 -7.49 0.07
CA ALA A 49 0.30 -8.68 0.51
C ALA A 49 1.26 -9.88 0.47
N SER A 50 1.36 -10.62 1.57
CA SER A 50 2.15 -11.85 1.62
C SER A 50 1.43 -12.98 0.90
N LYS A 51 2.16 -14.07 0.58
CA LYS A 51 1.53 -15.31 0.06
C LYS A 51 0.44 -15.83 1.00
N GLY A 52 0.60 -15.68 2.32
CA GLY A 52 -0.39 -16.05 3.32
C GLY A 52 -1.66 -15.20 3.22
N ALA A 53 -1.51 -13.88 3.09
CA ALA A 53 -2.61 -12.94 2.92
C ALA A 53 -3.41 -13.22 1.63
N LEU A 54 -2.71 -13.53 0.53
CA LEU A 54 -3.36 -13.90 -0.73
C LEU A 54 -4.18 -15.19 -0.61
N ARG A 55 -3.66 -16.20 0.12
CA ARG A 55 -4.43 -17.43 0.40
C ARG A 55 -5.64 -17.14 1.28
N TYR A 56 -5.47 -16.37 2.35
CA TYR A 56 -6.55 -16.02 3.28
C TYR A 56 -7.71 -15.29 2.58
N THR A 57 -7.40 -14.47 1.59
CA THR A 57 -8.38 -13.64 0.87
C THR A 57 -8.83 -14.22 -0.47
N ASN A 58 -8.48 -15.48 -0.75
CA ASN A 58 -8.69 -16.13 -2.05
C ASN A 58 -8.22 -15.28 -3.24
N LEU A 59 -7.22 -14.40 -3.04
CA LEU A 59 -6.67 -13.40 -3.96
C LEU A 59 -7.67 -12.34 -4.46
N ILE A 60 -8.89 -12.74 -4.81
CA ILE A 60 -9.91 -11.91 -5.44
C ILE A 60 -10.37 -10.78 -4.52
N TYR A 61 -10.47 -11.02 -3.21
CA TYR A 61 -10.93 -10.00 -2.27
C TYR A 61 -9.92 -8.85 -2.19
N LEU A 62 -8.62 -9.14 -1.99
CA LEU A 62 -7.60 -8.09 -1.98
C LEU A 62 -7.51 -7.37 -3.33
N LYS A 63 -7.59 -8.09 -4.44
CA LYS A 63 -7.60 -7.48 -5.78
C LYS A 63 -8.75 -6.50 -5.99
N LYS A 64 -9.89 -6.70 -5.33
CA LYS A 64 -11.07 -5.82 -5.44
C LYS A 64 -11.06 -4.67 -4.45
N LEU A 65 -10.25 -4.76 -3.40
CA LEU A 65 -10.07 -3.70 -2.40
C LEU A 65 -8.98 -2.69 -2.77
N MET A 66 -8.07 -3.08 -3.68
CA MET A 66 -7.00 -2.25 -4.23
C MET A 66 -7.39 -1.67 -5.59
#